data_AF-A0A2E9IS65-F1
#
_entry.id   AF-A0A2E9IS65-F1
#
_cell.length_a   1.000
_cell.length_b   1.000
_cell.length_c   1.000
_cell.angle_alpha   90.00
_cell.angle_beta   90.00
_cell.angle_gamma   90.00
#
_symmetry.space_group_name_H-M   'P 1'
#
loop_
_entity.id
_entity.type
_entity.pdbx_description
1 polymer ?
#
loop_
_entity_poly.entity_id
_entity_poly.type
_entity_poly.pdbx_seq_one_letter_code
_entity_poly.pdbx_strand_id
1 'polypeptide(L)'
;WGLWAGLTRRKTTLLVLWCLLLSGGGMAMVAILQHLTAAKEVLWTFSSSNENFWGSFFYRNQGAAYLNLVLVVAAFLFFYHAIKTRQHLRSGGPHFLCLFLFLVTAISVGSALSRGGIVFGLALCLAFAGLLVIYGVQALFHSRSFLLAAFTFAGLLAAGYGAFSYIDLQAIEERFGDVELTIENADRDARMLSTRASWDMAQDRLNLGWGAGSFRYIFPMYQRDYPELYYRNYHKSKQQLYDRKIYRYAHNDLVQFVAEYGIVGTSLVFGGIFLLLLQALFSSRGQLFAVLILLAGAAQAFGHAFFDFIFNSPAYWMAFLGLLVAATKLLRLESAKKSQRRSHNC
;
A
#
# COMPACT_ATOMS: atom_id res chain seq x y z
N TRP A 1 -0.57 17.00 -25.75
CA TRP A 1 -1.71 17.94 -25.58
C TRP A 1 -2.98 17.29 -25.02
N GLY A 2 -3.47 16.16 -25.57
CA GLY A 2 -4.69 15.50 -25.08
C GLY A 2 -4.66 15.02 -23.62
N LEU A 3 -3.56 14.40 -23.17
CA LEU A 3 -3.38 13.99 -21.77
C LEU A 3 -3.42 15.18 -20.78
N TRP A 4 -2.78 16.28 -21.15
CA TRP A 4 -2.78 17.52 -20.35
C TRP A 4 -4.18 18.14 -20.27
N ALA A 5 -4.88 18.25 -21.41
CA ALA A 5 -6.25 18.76 -21.46
C ALA A 5 -7.28 17.85 -20.77
N GLY A 6 -7.01 16.54 -20.71
CA GLY A 6 -7.81 15.57 -19.97
C GLY A 6 -7.61 15.69 -18.45
N LEU A 7 -6.35 15.69 -17.98
CA LEU A 7 -6.00 15.69 -16.56
C LEU A 7 -6.32 17.00 -15.83
N THR A 8 -6.67 18.06 -16.54
CA THR A 8 -7.23 19.29 -15.93
C THR A 8 -8.70 19.13 -15.52
N ARG A 9 -9.38 18.09 -16.00
CA ARG A 9 -10.80 17.85 -15.71
C ARG A 9 -10.97 16.85 -14.57
N ARG A 10 -11.82 17.23 -13.62
CA ARG A 10 -12.22 16.40 -12.47
C ARG A 10 -12.69 14.99 -12.87
N LYS A 11 -13.48 14.88 -13.96
CA LYS A 11 -14.00 13.60 -14.43
C LYS A 11 -12.88 12.64 -14.84
N THR A 12 -11.84 13.14 -15.49
CA THR A 12 -10.70 12.34 -15.94
C THR A 12 -9.86 11.88 -14.75
N THR A 13 -9.61 12.77 -13.77
CA THR A 13 -8.90 12.37 -12.54
C THR A 13 -9.66 11.30 -11.76
N LEU A 14 -10.99 11.43 -11.66
CA LEU A 14 -11.84 10.40 -11.07
C LEU A 14 -11.80 9.09 -11.85
N LEU A 15 -11.82 9.14 -13.18
CA LEU A 15 -11.70 7.95 -14.02
C LEU A 15 -10.41 7.19 -13.71
N VAL A 16 -9.27 7.87 -13.60
CA VAL A 16 -7.98 7.24 -13.24
C VAL A 16 -8.06 6.54 -11.88
N LEU A 17 -8.61 7.21 -10.85
CA LEU A 17 -8.76 6.62 -9.52
C LEU A 17 -9.73 5.41 -9.53
N TRP A 18 -10.81 5.48 -10.29
CA TRP A 18 -11.75 4.37 -10.46
C TRP A 18 -11.13 3.20 -11.22
N CYS A 19 -10.35 3.46 -12.28
CA CYS A 19 -9.60 2.42 -12.98
C CYS A 19 -8.62 1.71 -12.03
N LEU A 20 -7.89 2.46 -11.20
CA LEU A 20 -6.99 1.90 -10.20
C LEU A 20 -7.75 1.05 -9.17
N LEU A 21 -8.87 1.56 -8.64
CA LEU A 21 -9.70 0.85 -7.68
C LEU A 21 -10.30 -0.45 -8.26
N LEU A 22 -10.88 -0.38 -9.47
CA LEU A 22 -11.51 -1.53 -10.11
C LEU A 22 -10.48 -2.59 -10.53
N SER A 23 -9.33 -2.16 -11.05
CA SER A 23 -8.22 -3.07 -11.37
C SER A 23 -7.68 -3.75 -10.11
N GLY A 24 -7.47 -2.97 -9.04
CA GLY A 24 -7.01 -3.50 -7.76
C GLY A 24 -8.00 -4.44 -7.08
N GLY A 25 -9.28 -4.06 -7.04
CA GLY A 25 -10.35 -4.90 -6.50
C GLY A 25 -10.56 -6.17 -7.33
N GLY A 26 -10.44 -6.09 -8.66
CA GLY A 26 -10.43 -7.27 -9.53
C GLY A 26 -9.25 -8.20 -9.24
N MET A 27 -8.06 -7.64 -9.02
CA MET A 27 -6.90 -8.44 -8.59
C MET A 27 -7.14 -9.12 -7.24
N ALA A 28 -7.74 -8.41 -6.27
CA ALA A 28 -8.09 -8.98 -4.97
C ALA A 28 -9.01 -10.20 -5.09
N MET A 29 -10.05 -10.10 -5.94
CA MET A 29 -10.97 -11.21 -6.22
C MET A 29 -10.24 -12.38 -6.90
N VAL A 30 -9.41 -12.10 -7.91
CA VAL A 30 -8.61 -13.14 -8.59
C VAL A 30 -7.70 -13.85 -7.60
N ALA A 31 -7.02 -13.12 -6.71
CA ALA A 31 -6.14 -13.70 -5.72
C ALA A 31 -6.89 -14.63 -4.74
N ILE A 32 -8.09 -14.21 -4.29
CA ILE A 32 -8.96 -15.05 -3.46
C ILE A 32 -9.36 -16.32 -4.23
N LEU A 33 -9.78 -16.20 -5.50
CA LEU A 33 -10.14 -17.37 -6.31
C LEU A 33 -8.97 -18.32 -6.53
N GLN A 34 -7.76 -17.81 -6.76
CA GLN A 34 -6.56 -18.64 -6.88
C GLN A 34 -6.25 -19.37 -5.57
N HIS A 35 -6.43 -18.70 -4.44
CA HIS A 35 -6.27 -19.33 -3.13
C HIS A 35 -7.28 -20.44 -2.90
N LEU A 36 -8.58 -20.17 -3.16
CA LEU A 36 -9.66 -21.16 -3.01
C LEU A 36 -9.53 -22.36 -3.96
N THR A 37 -8.95 -22.17 -5.14
CA THR A 37 -8.72 -23.24 -6.11
C THR A 37 -7.37 -23.94 -5.91
N ALA A 38 -6.61 -23.58 -4.87
CA ALA A 38 -5.26 -24.07 -4.61
C ALA A 38 -4.37 -24.01 -5.87
N ALA A 39 -4.44 -22.88 -6.59
CA ALA A 39 -3.73 -22.69 -7.84
C ALA A 39 -2.21 -22.87 -7.64
N LYS A 40 -1.57 -23.61 -8.54
CA LYS A 40 -0.11 -23.82 -8.55
C LYS A 40 0.64 -22.82 -9.43
N GLU A 41 -0.10 -22.06 -10.22
CA GLU A 41 0.42 -21.12 -11.20
C GLU A 41 -0.23 -19.74 -11.04
N VAL A 42 0.55 -18.70 -11.29
CA VAL A 42 0.08 -17.31 -11.32
C VAL A 42 -0.92 -17.16 -12.47
N LEU A 43 -2.11 -16.65 -12.15
CA LEU A 43 -3.25 -16.57 -13.06
C LEU A 43 -3.59 -17.89 -13.77
N TRP A 44 -3.35 -19.04 -13.11
CA TRP A 44 -3.54 -20.39 -13.67
C TRP A 44 -2.77 -20.67 -14.97
N THR A 45 -1.77 -19.86 -15.29
CA THR A 45 -1.12 -19.89 -16.62
C THR A 45 0.39 -19.72 -16.57
N PHE A 46 0.91 -19.00 -15.57
CA PHE A 46 2.34 -18.71 -15.46
C PHE A 46 2.94 -19.47 -14.29
N SER A 47 3.88 -20.37 -14.59
CA SER A 47 4.64 -21.08 -13.56
C SER A 47 5.44 -20.09 -12.71
N SER A 48 5.39 -20.27 -11.40
CA SER A 48 6.12 -19.45 -10.44
C SER A 48 7.19 -20.29 -9.77
N SER A 49 8.43 -19.80 -9.74
CA SER A 49 9.49 -20.39 -8.92
C SER A 49 9.27 -20.15 -7.42
N ASN A 50 8.26 -19.36 -7.05
CA ASN A 50 7.84 -19.08 -5.69
C ASN A 50 6.42 -19.60 -5.48
N GLU A 51 6.27 -20.60 -4.62
CA GLU A 51 4.98 -21.20 -4.26
C GLU A 51 4.05 -20.19 -3.54
N ASN A 52 4.62 -19.14 -2.93
CA ASN A 52 3.89 -18.10 -2.21
C ASN A 52 3.63 -16.87 -3.09
N PHE A 53 2.96 -17.05 -4.23
CA PHE A 53 2.47 -15.95 -5.05
C PHE A 53 1.10 -15.45 -4.55
N TRP A 54 0.67 -14.26 -4.98
CA TRP A 54 -0.66 -13.73 -4.64
C TRP A 54 -1.24 -12.93 -5.80
N GLY A 55 -2.36 -13.40 -6.37
CA GLY A 55 -2.96 -12.80 -7.56
C GLY A 55 -1.97 -12.80 -8.73
N SER A 56 -1.78 -11.63 -9.34
CA SER A 56 -0.82 -11.43 -10.43
C SER A 56 0.64 -11.23 -9.97
N PHE A 57 0.92 -11.24 -8.66
CA PHE A 57 2.26 -11.01 -8.13
C PHE A 57 2.95 -12.32 -7.76
N PHE A 58 4.12 -12.56 -8.37
CA PHE A 58 5.00 -13.71 -8.06
C PHE A 58 5.59 -13.69 -6.64
N TYR A 59 5.44 -12.57 -5.92
CA TYR A 59 5.88 -12.41 -4.54
C TYR A 59 4.75 -11.87 -3.68
N ARG A 60 4.23 -12.69 -2.76
CA ARG A 60 3.06 -12.33 -1.93
C ARG A 60 3.19 -11.03 -1.17
N ASN A 61 4.39 -10.65 -0.70
CA ASN A 61 4.53 -9.40 0.08
C ASN A 61 4.30 -8.17 -0.80
N GLN A 62 4.78 -8.18 -2.03
CA GLN A 62 4.47 -7.14 -3.02
C GLN A 62 2.99 -7.15 -3.40
N GLY A 63 2.38 -8.32 -3.57
CA GLY A 63 0.94 -8.45 -3.83
C GLY A 63 0.10 -7.86 -2.69
N ALA A 64 0.39 -8.22 -1.44
CA ALA A 64 -0.29 -7.70 -0.27
C ALA A 64 -0.04 -6.20 -0.07
N ALA A 65 1.19 -5.70 -0.32
CA ALA A 65 1.48 -4.28 -0.31
C ALA A 65 0.61 -3.53 -1.33
N TYR A 66 0.54 -4.03 -2.56
CA TYR A 66 -0.30 -3.44 -3.60
C TYR A 66 -1.78 -3.42 -3.20
N LEU A 67 -2.29 -4.49 -2.59
CA LEU A 67 -3.67 -4.50 -2.06
C LEU A 67 -3.87 -3.49 -0.93
N ASN A 68 -2.88 -3.28 -0.05
CA ASN A 68 -2.94 -2.20 0.95
C ASN A 68 -3.05 -0.83 0.30
N LEU A 69 -2.35 -0.59 -0.81
CA LEU A 69 -2.52 0.63 -1.59
C LEU A 69 -3.95 0.75 -2.15
N VAL A 70 -4.53 -0.35 -2.64
CA VAL A 70 -5.93 -0.39 -3.12
C VAL A 70 -6.92 -0.06 -1.99
N LEU A 71 -6.67 -0.50 -0.75
CA LEU A 71 -7.46 -0.09 0.42
C LEU A 71 -7.46 1.44 0.59
N VAL A 72 -6.30 2.09 0.41
CA VAL A 72 -6.19 3.56 0.46
C VAL A 72 -7.04 4.21 -0.63
N VAL A 73 -6.99 3.69 -1.86
CA VAL A 73 -7.80 4.21 -2.98
C VAL A 73 -9.29 4.08 -2.68
N ALA A 74 -9.72 2.91 -2.20
CA ALA A 74 -11.11 2.61 -1.86
C ALA A 74 -11.61 3.53 -0.74
N ALA A 75 -10.84 3.67 0.34
CA ALA A 75 -11.17 4.54 1.47
C ALA A 75 -11.16 6.04 1.10
N PHE A 76 -10.20 6.48 0.27
CA PHE A 76 -10.15 7.84 -0.25
C PHE A 76 -11.40 8.18 -1.07
N LEU A 77 -11.75 7.31 -2.04
CA LEU A 77 -12.94 7.49 -2.88
C LEU A 77 -14.24 7.36 -2.07
N PHE A 78 -14.28 6.48 -1.06
CA PHE A 78 -15.38 6.36 -0.13
C PHE A 78 -15.69 7.71 0.52
N PHE A 79 -14.72 8.31 1.22
CA PHE A 79 -14.94 9.59 1.91
C PHE A 79 -15.24 10.73 0.93
N TYR A 80 -14.54 10.75 -0.20
CA TYR A 80 -14.78 11.72 -1.27
C TYR A 80 -16.24 11.70 -1.75
N HIS A 81 -16.77 10.52 -2.03
CA HIS A 81 -18.14 10.35 -2.52
C HIS A 81 -19.18 10.50 -1.41
N ALA A 82 -18.92 9.99 -0.20
CA ALA A 82 -19.81 10.10 0.95
C ALA A 82 -20.08 11.58 1.32
N ILE A 83 -19.02 12.39 1.40
CA ILE A 83 -19.11 13.83 1.67
C ILE A 83 -19.97 14.54 0.60
N LYS A 84 -19.82 14.16 -0.67
CA LYS A 84 -20.60 14.74 -1.77
C LYS A 84 -22.06 14.31 -1.76
N THR A 85 -22.33 13.04 -1.50
CA THR A 85 -23.68 12.52 -1.35
C THR A 85 -24.42 13.27 -0.24
N ARG A 86 -23.76 13.50 0.90
CA ARG A 86 -24.30 14.30 2.01
C ARG A 86 -24.60 15.75 1.60
N GLN A 87 -23.68 16.41 0.88
CA GLN A 87 -23.88 17.78 0.39
C GLN A 87 -25.05 17.91 -0.60
N HIS A 88 -25.38 16.83 -1.31
CA HIS A 88 -26.47 16.79 -2.28
C HIS A 88 -27.75 16.12 -1.74
N LEU A 89 -27.80 15.76 -0.45
CA LEU A 89 -28.94 15.11 0.21
C LEU A 89 -29.45 13.86 -0.54
N ARG A 90 -28.53 13.05 -1.08
CA ARG A 90 -28.86 11.81 -1.79
C ARG A 90 -28.79 10.62 -0.84
N SER A 91 -29.71 9.68 -0.96
CA SER A 91 -29.74 8.43 -0.16
C SER A 91 -28.72 7.39 -0.64
N GLY A 92 -28.24 7.49 -1.89
CA GLY A 92 -27.31 6.56 -2.51
C GLY A 92 -26.06 7.22 -3.08
N GLY A 93 -25.03 6.40 -3.34
CA GLY A 93 -23.88 6.85 -4.11
C GLY A 93 -22.77 5.81 -4.30
N PRO A 94 -21.73 6.16 -5.08
CA PRO A 94 -20.62 5.27 -5.37
C PRO A 94 -19.79 4.83 -4.15
N HIS A 95 -19.97 5.48 -3.00
CA HIS A 95 -19.27 5.15 -1.76
C HIS A 95 -19.62 3.74 -1.26
N PHE A 96 -20.83 3.22 -1.50
CA PHE A 96 -21.16 1.83 -1.16
C PHE A 96 -20.35 0.82 -1.98
N LEU A 97 -20.14 1.08 -3.27
CA LEU A 97 -19.26 0.24 -4.09
C LEU A 97 -17.80 0.33 -3.60
N CYS A 98 -17.34 1.53 -3.20
CA CYS A 98 -16.01 1.69 -2.62
C CYS A 98 -15.83 0.87 -1.34
N LEU A 99 -16.84 0.86 -0.47
CA LEU A 99 -16.85 0.06 0.74
C LEU A 99 -16.82 -1.44 0.42
N PHE A 100 -17.65 -1.91 -0.50
CA PHE A 100 -17.65 -3.31 -0.91
C PHE A 100 -16.26 -3.74 -1.42
N LEU A 101 -15.66 -2.95 -2.31
CA LEU A 101 -14.31 -3.21 -2.81
C LEU A 101 -13.25 -3.12 -1.72
N PHE A 102 -13.40 -2.21 -0.74
CA PHE A 102 -12.55 -2.13 0.44
C PHE A 102 -12.58 -3.44 1.23
N LEU A 103 -13.78 -3.96 1.54
CA LEU A 103 -13.95 -5.19 2.32
C LEU A 103 -13.37 -6.42 1.59
N VAL A 104 -13.67 -6.57 0.30
CA VAL A 104 -13.10 -7.65 -0.53
C VAL A 104 -11.57 -7.58 -0.56
N THR A 105 -11.03 -6.37 -0.70
CA THR A 105 -9.57 -6.16 -0.68
C THR A 105 -8.97 -6.48 0.69
N ALA A 106 -9.64 -6.12 1.78
CA ALA A 106 -9.17 -6.38 3.14
C ALA A 106 -9.12 -7.89 3.44
N ILE A 107 -10.14 -8.64 3.01
CA ILE A 107 -10.14 -10.11 3.08
C ILE A 107 -8.95 -10.67 2.29
N SER A 108 -8.75 -10.19 1.06
CA SER A 108 -7.63 -10.63 0.21
C SER A 108 -6.26 -10.35 0.85
N VAL A 109 -6.08 -9.21 1.54
CA VAL A 109 -4.85 -8.91 2.30
C VAL A 109 -4.65 -9.91 3.44
N GLY A 110 -5.70 -10.21 4.20
CA GLY A 110 -5.65 -11.20 5.29
C GLY A 110 -5.23 -12.58 4.79
N SER A 111 -5.85 -13.04 3.70
CA SER A 111 -5.57 -14.34 3.09
C SER A 111 -4.19 -14.44 2.42
N ALA A 112 -3.53 -13.31 2.11
CA ALA A 112 -2.20 -13.32 1.52
C ALA A 112 -1.09 -13.82 2.47
N LEU A 113 -1.36 -13.89 3.78
CA LEU A 113 -0.42 -14.34 4.83
C LEU A 113 0.95 -13.63 4.79
N SER A 114 0.98 -12.40 4.29
CA SER A 114 2.14 -11.51 4.34
C SER A 114 2.14 -10.78 5.67
N ARG A 115 3.16 -11.01 6.52
CA ARG A 115 3.27 -10.36 7.85
C ARG A 115 3.21 -8.83 7.75
N GLY A 116 4.02 -8.24 6.85
CA GLY A 116 3.97 -6.80 6.56
C GLY A 116 2.62 -6.38 6.00
N GLY A 117 2.09 -7.13 5.01
CA GLY A 117 0.77 -6.90 4.44
C GLY A 117 -0.35 -6.81 5.48
N ILE A 118 -0.43 -7.81 6.37
CA ILE A 118 -1.46 -7.91 7.42
C ILE A 118 -1.33 -6.78 8.44
N VAL A 119 -0.12 -6.52 8.98
CA VAL A 119 0.08 -5.48 10.00
C VAL A 119 -0.32 -4.11 9.45
N PHE A 120 0.16 -3.78 8.25
CA PHE A 120 -0.12 -2.50 7.63
C PHE A 120 -1.56 -2.39 7.09
N GLY A 121 -2.12 -3.49 6.62
CA GLY A 121 -3.52 -3.57 6.17
C GLY A 121 -4.49 -3.40 7.34
N LEU A 122 -4.23 -4.06 8.47
CA LEU A 122 -5.01 -3.92 9.70
C LEU A 122 -4.94 -2.48 10.22
N ALA A 123 -3.76 -1.86 10.24
CA ALA A 123 -3.62 -0.46 10.62
C ALA A 123 -4.47 0.48 9.73
N LEU A 124 -4.51 0.24 8.42
CA LEU A 124 -5.37 0.99 7.49
C LEU A 124 -6.85 0.72 7.72
N CYS A 125 -7.25 -0.53 7.99
CA CYS A 125 -8.62 -0.88 8.33
C CYS A 125 -9.09 -0.18 9.61
N LEU A 126 -8.25 -0.14 10.64
CA LEU A 126 -8.53 0.57 11.89
C LEU A 126 -8.61 2.09 11.67
N ALA A 127 -7.70 2.68 10.89
CA ALA A 127 -7.76 4.10 10.53
C ALA A 127 -9.04 4.44 9.75
N PHE A 128 -9.42 3.59 8.78
CA PHE A 128 -10.67 3.74 8.04
C PHE A 128 -11.89 3.62 8.95
N ALA A 129 -11.96 2.60 9.80
CA ALA A 129 -13.05 2.39 10.73
C ALA A 129 -13.19 3.56 11.72
N GLY A 130 -12.08 4.03 12.30
CA GLY A 130 -12.06 5.18 13.20
C GLY A 130 -12.57 6.46 12.52
N LEU A 131 -12.09 6.76 11.31
CA LEU A 131 -12.57 7.90 10.54
C LEU A 131 -14.03 7.75 10.10
N LEU A 132 -14.48 6.53 9.82
CA LEU A 132 -15.86 6.21 9.46
C LEU A 132 -16.81 6.43 10.64
N VAL A 133 -16.40 6.03 11.86
CA VAL A 133 -17.13 6.30 13.10
C VAL A 133 -17.24 7.81 13.33
N ILE A 134 -16.12 8.55 13.24
CA ILE A 134 -16.12 10.01 13.40
C ILE A 134 -17.03 10.67 12.35
N TYR A 135 -16.94 10.25 11.09
CA TYR A 135 -17.80 10.73 10.01
C TYR A 135 -19.29 10.44 10.27
N GLY A 136 -19.62 9.23 10.74
CA GLY A 136 -20.97 8.80 11.07
C GLY A 136 -21.56 9.58 12.25
N VAL A 137 -20.80 9.78 13.32
CA VAL A 137 -21.20 10.60 14.46
C VAL A 137 -21.45 12.05 14.05
N GLN A 138 -20.56 12.64 13.24
CA GLN A 138 -20.78 13.98 12.67
C GLN A 138 -22.01 14.05 11.75
N ALA A 139 -22.40 12.94 11.12
CA ALA A 139 -23.61 12.86 10.31
C ALA A 139 -24.87 12.76 11.17
N LEU A 140 -24.84 12.01 12.28
CA LEU A 140 -25.93 11.89 13.24
C LEU A 140 -26.32 13.25 13.83
N PHE A 141 -25.34 14.02 14.30
CA PHE A 141 -25.59 15.36 14.87
C PHE A 141 -26.18 16.38 13.88
N HIS A 142 -26.14 16.10 12.58
CA HIS A 142 -26.60 17.00 11.52
C HIS A 142 -27.81 16.46 10.75
N SER A 143 -28.22 15.21 10.99
CA SER A 143 -29.31 14.57 10.26
C SER A 143 -30.59 14.61 11.08
N ARG A 144 -31.73 14.89 10.44
CA ARG A 144 -33.04 14.86 11.10
C ARG A 144 -33.58 13.44 11.37
N SER A 145 -32.94 12.39 10.84
CA SER A 145 -33.38 10.99 11.01
C SER A 145 -32.28 10.12 11.57
N PHE A 146 -32.29 9.95 12.90
CA PHE A 146 -31.39 9.08 13.65
C PHE A 146 -31.45 7.62 13.16
N LEU A 147 -32.65 7.13 12.81
CA LEU A 147 -32.89 5.74 12.40
C LEU A 147 -32.14 5.38 11.11
N LEU A 148 -32.17 6.23 10.08
CA LEU A 148 -31.50 5.94 8.81
C LEU A 148 -29.97 5.84 8.98
N ALA A 149 -29.41 6.72 9.81
CA ALA A 149 -27.99 6.72 10.13
C ALA A 149 -27.61 5.50 10.99
N ALA A 150 -28.46 5.11 11.95
CA ALA A 150 -28.28 3.90 12.76
C ALA A 150 -28.31 2.62 11.91
N PHE A 151 -29.28 2.48 10.98
CA PHE A 151 -29.34 1.35 10.05
C PHE A 151 -28.13 1.27 9.13
N THR A 152 -27.68 2.41 8.61
CA THR A 152 -26.47 2.47 7.78
C THR A 152 -25.25 2.00 8.58
N PHE A 153 -25.11 2.46 9.82
CA PHE A 153 -24.02 2.06 10.70
C PHE A 153 -24.07 0.58 11.09
N ALA A 154 -25.26 0.06 11.41
CA ALA A 154 -25.45 -1.36 11.70
C ALA A 154 -25.13 -2.24 10.49
N GLY A 155 -25.54 -1.84 9.29
CA GLY A 155 -25.18 -2.54 8.05
C GLY A 155 -23.67 -2.57 7.78
N LEU A 156 -22.97 -1.47 8.09
CA LEU A 156 -21.51 -1.39 8.01
C LEU A 156 -20.84 -2.36 9.00
N LEU A 157 -21.32 -2.41 10.24
CA LEU A 157 -20.80 -3.33 11.26
C LEU A 157 -21.04 -4.79 10.89
N ALA A 158 -22.25 -5.12 10.42
CA ALA A 158 -22.58 -6.48 9.97
C ALA A 158 -21.71 -6.92 8.78
N ALA A 159 -21.49 -6.02 7.81
CA ALA A 159 -20.60 -6.28 6.68
C ALA A 159 -19.13 -6.45 7.11
N GLY A 160 -18.66 -5.64 8.07
CA GLY A 160 -17.32 -5.78 8.65
C GLY A 160 -17.14 -7.10 9.42
N TYR A 161 -18.13 -7.49 10.22
CA TYR A 161 -18.13 -8.76 10.94
C TYR A 161 -18.14 -9.96 9.99
N GLY A 162 -18.99 -9.92 8.95
CA GLY A 162 -19.01 -10.96 7.93
C GLY A 162 -17.71 -11.05 7.14
N ALA A 163 -17.03 -9.94 6.87
CA ALA A 163 -15.71 -9.96 6.24
C ALA A 163 -14.65 -10.60 7.15
N PHE A 164 -14.72 -10.33 8.46
CA PHE A 164 -13.78 -10.86 9.44
C PHE A 164 -13.89 -12.39 9.59
N SER A 165 -15.09 -12.96 9.46
CA SER A 165 -15.29 -14.42 9.58
C SER A 165 -14.67 -15.26 8.45
N TYR A 166 -14.27 -14.63 7.34
CA TYR A 166 -13.58 -15.31 6.24
C TYR A 166 -12.05 -15.28 6.35
N ILE A 167 -11.51 -14.59 7.36
CA ILE A 167 -10.07 -14.54 7.60
C ILE A 167 -9.69 -15.76 8.44
N ASP A 168 -8.74 -16.56 7.95
CA ASP A 168 -8.20 -17.69 8.68
C ASP A 168 -7.28 -17.20 9.81
N LEU A 169 -7.87 -16.99 10.99
CA LEU A 169 -7.15 -16.52 12.17
C LEU A 169 -6.13 -17.55 12.66
N GLN A 170 -6.36 -18.85 12.45
CA GLN A 170 -5.42 -19.89 12.84
C GLN A 170 -4.17 -19.84 11.96
N ALA A 171 -4.33 -19.67 10.64
CA ALA A 171 -3.20 -19.50 9.73
C ALA A 171 -2.42 -18.21 10.02
N ILE A 172 -3.09 -17.13 10.43
CA ILE A 172 -2.42 -15.91 10.91
C ILE A 172 -1.67 -16.19 12.21
N GLU A 173 -2.32 -16.82 13.18
CA GLU A 173 -1.70 -17.16 14.48
C GLU A 173 -0.49 -18.07 14.30
N GLU A 174 -0.57 -19.13 13.50
CA GLU A 174 0.55 -20.00 13.15
C GLU A 174 1.69 -19.18 12.50
N ARG A 175 1.36 -18.30 11.56
CA ARG A 175 2.33 -17.44 10.88
C ARG A 175 3.06 -16.47 11.82
N PHE A 176 2.39 -16.02 12.88
CA PHE A 176 2.95 -15.13 13.89
C PHE A 176 3.55 -15.88 15.09
N GLY A 177 3.09 -17.10 15.41
CA GLY A 177 3.63 -17.98 16.45
C GLY A 177 4.94 -18.63 16.03
N ASP A 178 5.07 -18.98 14.74
CA ASP A 178 6.35 -19.33 14.12
C ASP A 178 7.39 -18.23 14.28
N VAL A 179 7.01 -16.97 14.52
CA VAL A 179 7.98 -15.89 14.71
C VAL A 179 8.80 -16.11 15.96
N GLU A 180 8.29 -16.71 17.03
CA GLU A 180 9.08 -16.97 18.23
C GLU A 180 10.14 -18.05 17.99
N LEU A 181 9.80 -19.08 17.20
CA LEU A 181 10.71 -20.15 16.73
C LEU A 181 11.65 -19.70 15.59
N THR A 182 11.23 -18.71 14.80
CA THR A 182 12.01 -18.11 13.69
C THR A 182 12.84 -16.91 14.17
N ILE A 183 12.56 -16.32 15.34
CA ILE A 183 13.40 -15.32 15.99
C ILE A 183 14.73 -15.95 16.41
N GLU A 184 14.72 -17.24 16.79
CA GLU A 184 15.95 -18.03 16.97
C GLU A 184 16.63 -18.41 15.63
N ASN A 185 16.00 -18.21 14.47
CA ASN A 185 16.47 -18.67 13.17
C ASN A 185 16.45 -17.57 12.06
N ALA A 186 17.61 -16.96 11.83
CA ALA A 186 18.15 -16.46 10.55
C ALA A 186 17.39 -15.41 9.69
N ASP A 187 16.06 -15.32 9.61
CA ASP A 187 15.36 -14.43 8.65
C ASP A 187 15.37 -12.94 9.09
N ARG A 188 15.16 -12.68 10.40
CA ARG A 188 15.27 -11.32 10.96
C ARG A 188 16.72 -10.83 10.93
N ASP A 189 17.65 -11.73 11.23
CA ASP A 189 19.09 -11.48 11.10
C ASP A 189 19.47 -11.21 9.64
N ALA A 190 18.98 -12.00 8.69
CA ALA A 190 19.29 -11.78 7.28
C ALA A 190 18.76 -10.45 6.74
N ARG A 191 17.56 -9.99 7.15
CA ARG A 191 17.04 -8.67 6.73
C ARG A 191 17.79 -7.52 7.40
N MET A 192 18.09 -7.65 8.68
CA MET A 192 18.88 -6.67 9.42
C MET A 192 20.31 -6.56 8.88
N LEU A 193 20.98 -7.69 8.70
CA LEU A 193 22.32 -7.76 8.10
C LEU A 193 22.28 -7.23 6.66
N SER A 194 21.26 -7.59 5.86
CA SER A 194 21.11 -7.05 4.50
C SER A 194 20.94 -5.53 4.51
N THR A 195 20.20 -5.00 5.47
CA THR A 195 20.04 -3.54 5.66
C THR A 195 21.38 -2.91 6.04
N ARG A 196 22.14 -3.54 6.94
CA ARG A 196 23.47 -3.05 7.36
C ARG A 196 24.46 -3.06 6.19
N ALA A 197 24.59 -4.16 5.47
CA ALA A 197 25.42 -4.25 4.28
C ALA A 197 25.01 -3.22 3.20
N SER A 198 23.71 -2.93 3.07
CA SER A 198 23.23 -1.91 2.13
C SER A 198 23.57 -0.49 2.61
N TRP A 199 23.61 -0.28 3.92
CA TRP A 199 24.06 0.98 4.51
C TRP A 199 25.57 1.17 4.33
N ASP A 200 26.38 0.13 4.52
CA ASP A 200 27.82 0.18 4.26
C ASP A 200 28.08 0.54 2.78
N MET A 201 27.34 -0.08 1.86
CA MET A 201 27.34 0.30 0.44
C MET A 201 27.00 1.78 0.23
N ALA A 202 26.01 2.32 0.95
CA ALA A 202 25.61 3.71 0.83
C ALA A 202 26.68 4.69 1.35
N GLN A 203 27.40 4.33 2.40
CA GLN A 203 28.42 5.19 3.01
C GLN A 203 29.57 5.54 2.04
N ASP A 204 29.96 4.61 1.19
CA ASP A 204 31.05 4.83 0.21
C ASP A 204 30.71 5.89 -0.85
N ARG A 205 29.42 6.13 -1.13
CA ARG A 205 28.97 7.13 -2.12
C ARG A 205 27.74 7.91 -1.65
N LEU A 206 27.77 8.40 -0.40
CA LEU A 206 26.59 8.98 0.24
C LEU A 206 25.95 10.15 -0.53
N ASN A 207 26.73 10.98 -1.23
CA ASN A 207 26.21 12.17 -1.90
C ASN A 207 25.38 11.84 -3.16
N LEU A 208 25.94 11.04 -4.07
CA LEU A 208 25.37 10.79 -5.41
C LEU A 208 24.95 9.34 -5.64
N GLY A 209 25.30 8.44 -4.72
CA GLY A 209 25.02 7.01 -4.84
C GLY A 209 25.87 6.31 -5.90
N TRP A 210 25.53 5.04 -6.10
CA TRP A 210 26.18 4.15 -7.07
C TRP A 210 25.52 4.14 -8.46
N GLY A 211 24.38 4.80 -8.60
CA GLY A 211 23.56 4.85 -9.81
C GLY A 211 22.28 4.01 -9.70
N ALA A 212 21.22 4.44 -10.37
CA ALA A 212 19.93 3.75 -10.37
C ALA A 212 20.06 2.30 -10.90
N GLY A 213 19.58 1.32 -10.14
CA GLY A 213 19.62 -0.10 -10.52
C GLY A 213 21.01 -0.76 -10.35
N SER A 214 21.96 -0.07 -9.70
CA SER A 214 23.29 -0.61 -9.44
C SER A 214 23.30 -1.67 -8.33
N PHE A 215 22.27 -1.73 -7.48
CA PHE A 215 22.27 -2.55 -6.27
C PHE A 215 22.66 -4.00 -6.55
N ARG A 216 21.99 -4.67 -7.49
CA ARG A 216 22.26 -6.08 -7.83
C ARG A 216 23.69 -6.37 -8.31
N TYR A 217 24.43 -5.35 -8.75
CA TYR A 217 25.79 -5.48 -9.28
C TYR A 217 26.86 -5.11 -8.27
N ILE A 218 26.57 -4.11 -7.43
CA ILE A 218 27.52 -3.55 -6.47
C ILE A 218 27.39 -4.22 -5.10
N PHE A 219 26.15 -4.49 -4.66
CA PHE A 219 25.88 -5.11 -3.36
C PHE A 219 26.66 -6.40 -3.09
N PRO A 220 26.92 -7.31 -4.06
CA PRO A 220 27.74 -8.50 -3.80
C PRO A 220 29.15 -8.22 -3.26
N MET A 221 29.72 -7.03 -3.51
CA MET A 221 31.02 -6.61 -2.96
C MET A 221 30.97 -6.35 -1.46
N TYR A 222 29.82 -5.92 -0.95
CA TYR A 222 29.58 -5.66 0.47
C TYR A 222 29.00 -6.89 1.17
N GLN A 223 28.15 -7.65 0.47
CA GLN A 223 27.57 -8.90 0.96
C GLN A 223 28.64 -9.91 1.38
N ARG A 224 29.82 -9.90 0.77
CA ARG A 224 30.92 -10.83 1.09
C ARG A 224 31.46 -10.66 2.51
N ASP A 225 31.32 -9.47 3.09
CA ASP A 225 31.77 -9.15 4.44
C ASP A 225 30.78 -9.67 5.51
N TYR A 226 29.67 -10.26 5.05
CA TYR A 226 28.60 -10.86 5.84
C TYR A 226 28.39 -12.33 5.41
N PRO A 227 29.19 -13.29 5.92
CA PRO A 227 29.13 -14.70 5.51
C PRO A 227 27.73 -15.33 5.61
N GLU A 228 26.93 -14.90 6.59
CA GLU A 228 25.55 -15.35 6.82
C GLU A 228 24.58 -14.90 5.71
N LEU A 229 24.91 -13.80 5.01
CA LEU A 229 24.19 -13.33 3.84
C LEU A 229 24.74 -13.91 2.54
N TYR A 230 26.05 -14.15 2.48
CA TYR A 230 26.73 -14.50 1.24
C TYR A 230 26.44 -15.93 0.80
N TYR A 231 26.25 -16.85 1.75
CA TYR A 231 26.08 -18.28 1.47
C TYR A 231 24.71 -18.80 1.87
N ARG A 232 24.20 -19.77 1.10
CA ARG A 232 22.88 -20.37 1.30
C ARG A 232 22.94 -21.64 2.15
N ASN A 233 23.98 -22.45 1.97
CA ASN A 233 24.08 -23.77 2.58
C ASN A 233 25.37 -23.93 3.38
N TYR A 234 25.30 -24.71 4.46
CA TYR A 234 26.45 -25.07 5.29
C TYR A 234 26.74 -26.57 5.17
N HIS A 235 27.94 -26.91 4.71
CA HIS A 235 28.39 -28.28 4.57
C HIS A 235 28.91 -28.80 5.91
N LYS A 236 28.06 -29.50 6.68
CA LYS A 236 28.40 -29.97 8.04
C LYS A 236 29.68 -30.82 8.10
N SER A 237 29.93 -31.70 7.11
CA SER A 237 31.12 -32.58 7.13
C SER A 237 32.44 -31.88 6.77
N LYS A 238 32.37 -30.72 6.09
CA LYS A 238 33.54 -29.96 5.66
C LYS A 238 33.70 -28.65 6.43
N GLN A 239 32.76 -28.37 7.33
CA GLN A 239 32.63 -27.10 8.05
C GLN A 239 32.76 -25.88 7.13
N GLN A 240 32.12 -25.92 5.96
CA GLN A 240 32.27 -24.90 4.90
C GLN A 240 30.93 -24.43 4.35
N LEU A 241 30.81 -23.12 4.15
CA LEU A 241 29.68 -22.49 3.50
C LEU A 241 29.79 -22.61 1.97
N TYR A 242 28.69 -22.93 1.29
CA TYR A 242 28.64 -23.09 -0.16
C TYR A 242 27.29 -22.62 -0.73
N ASP A 243 27.24 -22.43 -2.06
CA ASP A 243 26.13 -21.85 -2.81
C ASP A 243 25.87 -20.35 -2.51
N ARG A 244 26.15 -19.47 -3.46
CA ARG A 244 26.11 -18.01 -3.26
C ARG A 244 24.67 -17.51 -3.35
N LYS A 245 24.24 -16.74 -2.36
CA LYS A 245 22.92 -16.09 -2.39
C LYS A 245 22.98 -14.81 -3.21
N ILE A 246 22.06 -14.66 -4.17
CA ILE A 246 21.97 -13.48 -5.03
C ILE A 246 20.83 -12.58 -4.54
N TYR A 247 21.16 -11.35 -4.17
CA TYR A 247 20.18 -10.32 -3.83
C TYR A 247 19.96 -9.39 -5.01
N ARG A 248 18.71 -9.27 -5.45
CA ARG A 248 18.32 -8.29 -6.49
C ARG A 248 17.99 -6.93 -5.90
N TYR A 249 17.43 -6.91 -4.70
CA TYR A 249 16.98 -5.72 -3.98
C TYR A 249 17.32 -5.88 -2.49
N ALA A 250 17.53 -4.75 -1.80
CA ALA A 250 17.66 -4.73 -0.35
C ALA A 250 16.29 -4.92 0.28
N HIS A 251 16.18 -5.64 1.39
CA HIS A 251 14.91 -5.74 2.13
C HIS A 251 14.63 -4.49 3.00
N ASN A 252 15.02 -3.33 2.47
CA ASN A 252 14.80 -1.99 3.00
C ASN A 252 14.97 -1.02 1.82
N ASP A 253 13.87 -0.67 1.17
CA ASP A 253 13.89 0.23 0.01
C ASP A 253 14.53 1.57 0.37
N LEU A 254 14.27 2.10 1.56
CA LEU A 254 14.72 3.44 1.94
C LEU A 254 16.25 3.52 1.97
N VAL A 255 16.91 2.49 2.52
CA VAL A 255 18.38 2.40 2.49
C VAL A 255 18.88 2.14 1.07
N GLN A 256 18.19 1.31 0.28
CA GLN A 256 18.56 1.10 -1.12
C GLN A 256 18.49 2.40 -1.94
N PHE A 257 17.48 3.24 -1.73
CA PHE A 257 17.39 4.55 -2.39
C PHE A 257 18.62 5.41 -2.08
N VAL A 258 19.06 5.46 -0.82
CA VAL A 258 20.29 6.18 -0.45
C VAL A 258 21.52 5.53 -1.09
N ALA A 259 21.61 4.20 -1.15
CA ALA A 259 22.74 3.51 -1.78
C ALA A 259 22.83 3.77 -3.30
N GLU A 260 21.69 3.75 -4.01
CA GLU A 260 21.67 3.90 -5.47
C GLU A 260 21.67 5.36 -5.93
N TYR A 261 20.95 6.24 -5.24
CA TYR A 261 20.74 7.63 -5.67
C TYR A 261 21.50 8.66 -4.82
N GLY A 262 22.11 8.24 -3.71
CA GLY A 262 22.69 9.14 -2.73
C GLY A 262 21.62 9.98 -2.03
N ILE A 263 22.06 10.84 -1.11
CA ILE A 263 21.17 11.79 -0.43
C ILE A 263 20.55 12.75 -1.45
N VAL A 264 21.31 13.23 -2.44
CA VAL A 264 20.79 14.20 -3.42
C VAL A 264 19.62 13.62 -4.21
N GLY A 265 19.80 12.46 -4.85
CA GLY A 265 18.74 11.85 -5.64
C GLY A 265 17.57 11.37 -4.77
N THR A 266 17.85 10.80 -3.60
CA THR A 266 16.81 10.39 -2.64
C THR A 266 15.97 11.59 -2.18
N SER A 267 16.60 12.72 -1.84
CA SER A 267 15.91 13.95 -1.46
C SER A 267 15.05 14.52 -2.57
N LEU A 268 15.47 14.44 -3.84
CA LEU A 268 14.65 14.88 -4.96
C LEU A 268 13.38 14.00 -5.12
N VAL A 269 13.52 12.68 -5.03
CA VAL A 269 12.41 11.74 -5.16
C VAL A 269 11.43 11.88 -4.00
N PHE A 270 11.91 11.75 -2.75
CA PHE A 270 11.05 11.82 -1.57
C PHE A 270 10.59 13.25 -1.27
N GLY A 271 11.36 14.27 -1.63
CA GLY A 271 10.95 15.66 -1.59
C GLY A 271 9.76 15.93 -2.53
N GLY A 272 9.76 15.35 -3.74
CA GLY A 272 8.63 15.42 -4.65
C GLY A 272 7.35 14.80 -4.06
N ILE A 273 7.46 13.62 -3.45
CA ILE A 273 6.35 12.96 -2.75
C ILE A 273 5.86 13.81 -1.58
N PHE A 274 6.77 14.34 -0.76
CA PHE A 274 6.44 15.20 0.37
C PHE A 274 5.69 16.46 -0.08
N LEU A 275 6.13 17.12 -1.16
CA LEU A 275 5.45 18.28 -1.72
C LEU A 275 4.04 17.94 -2.23
N LEU A 276 3.82 16.76 -2.81
CA LEU A 276 2.48 16.30 -3.20
C LEU A 276 1.57 16.13 -1.98
N LEU A 277 2.07 15.53 -0.91
CA LEU A 277 1.32 15.35 0.34
C LEU A 277 0.98 16.69 1.01
N LEU A 278 1.93 17.63 1.04
CA LEU A 278 1.68 19.00 1.51
C LEU A 278 0.61 19.70 0.66
N GLN A 279 0.68 19.58 -0.67
CA GLN A 279 -0.34 20.13 -1.56
C GLN A 279 -1.71 19.52 -1.32
N ALA A 280 -1.79 18.21 -1.06
CA ALA A 280 -3.05 17.54 -0.71
C ALA A 280 -3.63 18.09 0.60
N LEU A 281 -2.78 18.29 1.61
CA LEU A 281 -3.15 18.85 2.91
C LEU A 281 -3.68 20.29 2.78
N PHE A 282 -2.98 21.16 2.06
CA PHE A 282 -3.43 22.54 1.83
C PHE A 282 -4.65 22.63 0.91
N SER A 283 -4.93 21.59 0.13
CA SER A 283 -6.11 21.50 -0.74
C SER A 283 -7.30 20.79 -0.11
N SER A 284 -7.23 20.45 1.18
CA SER A 284 -8.18 19.61 1.92
C SER A 284 -9.60 20.19 2.14
N ARG A 285 -9.93 21.36 1.57
CA ARG A 285 -11.13 22.15 1.92
C ARG A 285 -12.44 21.34 1.85
N GLY A 286 -12.89 20.89 3.03
CA GLY A 286 -14.10 20.06 3.21
C GLY A 286 -13.97 18.64 2.64
N GLN A 287 -12.75 18.10 2.60
CA GLN A 287 -12.39 16.74 2.19
C GLN A 287 -11.36 16.13 3.17
N LEU A 288 -11.40 16.57 4.44
CA LEU A 288 -10.41 16.21 5.45
C LEU A 288 -10.25 14.70 5.62
N PHE A 289 -11.36 13.95 5.73
CA PHE A 289 -11.32 12.49 5.89
C PHE A 289 -10.58 11.78 4.75
N ALA A 290 -10.81 12.21 3.50
CA ALA A 290 -10.11 11.66 2.35
C ALA A 290 -8.61 11.96 2.40
N VAL A 291 -8.22 13.17 2.82
CA VAL A 291 -6.80 13.56 2.98
C VAL A 291 -6.13 12.75 4.10
N LEU A 292 -6.79 12.57 5.24
CA LEU A 292 -6.24 11.80 6.36
C LEU A 292 -5.95 10.35 5.97
N ILE A 293 -6.85 9.72 5.21
CA ILE A 293 -6.60 8.38 4.64
C ILE A 293 -5.41 8.38 3.67
N LEU A 294 -5.30 9.40 2.81
CA LEU A 294 -4.18 9.50 1.88
C LEU A 294 -2.84 9.62 2.62
N LEU A 295 -2.79 10.42 3.69
CA LEU A 295 -1.61 10.57 4.55
C LEU A 295 -1.29 9.27 5.30
N ALA A 296 -2.30 8.60 5.86
CA ALA A 296 -2.13 7.30 6.51
C ALA A 296 -1.60 6.24 5.52
N GLY A 297 -2.11 6.22 4.29
CA GLY A 297 -1.64 5.36 3.22
C GLY A 297 -0.19 5.64 2.80
N ALA A 298 0.20 6.92 2.71
CA ALA A 298 1.58 7.28 2.44
C ALA A 298 2.52 6.84 3.58
N ALA A 299 2.16 7.14 4.84
CA ALA A 299 2.93 6.71 6.00
C ALA A 299 3.07 5.19 6.06
N GLN A 300 2.00 4.46 5.77
CA GLN A 300 2.00 3.00 5.66
C GLN A 300 2.96 2.51 4.58
N ALA A 301 2.92 3.10 3.38
CA ALA A 301 3.79 2.71 2.27
C ALA A 301 5.28 2.86 2.64
N PHE A 302 5.67 3.99 3.23
CA PHE A 302 7.04 4.18 3.72
C PHE A 302 7.39 3.23 4.88
N GLY A 303 6.46 2.98 5.80
CA GLY A 303 6.65 2.01 6.87
C GLY A 303 6.88 0.59 6.35
N HIS A 304 6.16 0.18 5.31
CA HIS A 304 6.33 -1.15 4.71
C HIS A 304 7.61 -1.24 3.87
N ALA A 305 7.94 -0.19 3.12
CA ALA A 305 9.19 -0.05 2.37
C ALA A 305 10.45 -0.05 3.26
N PHE A 306 10.30 0.22 4.55
CA PHE A 306 11.40 0.10 5.51
C PHE A 306 11.73 -1.37 5.85
N PHE A 307 10.76 -2.27 5.79
CA PHE A 307 10.92 -3.69 6.16
C PHE A 307 10.96 -4.65 4.96
N ASP A 308 10.65 -4.16 3.77
CA ASP A 308 10.54 -4.93 2.54
C ASP A 308 10.79 -4.05 1.30
N PHE A 309 10.97 -4.67 0.13
CA PHE A 309 11.34 -4.01 -1.13
C PHE A 309 10.14 -3.72 -2.05
N ILE A 310 9.09 -3.11 -1.50
CA ILE A 310 7.83 -2.88 -2.23
C ILE A 310 7.94 -1.81 -3.31
N PHE A 311 8.78 -0.78 -3.11
CA PHE A 311 9.01 0.30 -4.08
C PHE A 311 9.83 -0.17 -5.29
N ASN A 312 10.60 -1.25 -5.14
CA ASN A 312 11.25 -1.93 -6.28
C ASN A 312 10.26 -2.69 -7.18
N SER A 313 8.97 -2.80 -6.80
CA SER A 313 7.92 -3.31 -7.70
C SER A 313 7.40 -2.19 -8.60
N PRO A 314 7.59 -2.26 -9.93
CA PRO A 314 7.13 -1.19 -10.84
C PRO A 314 5.62 -0.98 -10.78
N ALA A 315 4.85 -2.07 -10.62
CA ALA A 315 3.40 -1.99 -10.50
C ALA A 315 2.98 -1.22 -9.24
N TYR A 316 3.61 -1.50 -8.09
CA TYR A 316 3.36 -0.80 -6.85
C TYR A 316 3.76 0.67 -6.94
N TRP A 317 4.99 0.95 -7.39
CA TRP A 317 5.52 2.31 -7.46
C TRP A 317 4.68 3.22 -8.37
N MET A 318 4.31 2.72 -9.56
CA MET A 318 3.45 3.46 -10.49
C MET A 318 2.05 3.69 -9.94
N ALA A 319 1.46 2.69 -9.28
CA ALA A 319 0.15 2.86 -8.63
C ALA A 319 0.22 3.85 -7.47
N PHE A 320 1.28 3.82 -6.67
CA PHE A 320 1.48 4.71 -5.53
C PHE A 320 1.60 6.16 -5.98
N LEU A 321 2.50 6.45 -6.91
CA LEU A 321 2.65 7.79 -7.48
C LEU A 321 1.38 8.23 -8.23
N GLY A 322 0.77 7.33 -8.98
CA GLY A 322 -0.49 7.57 -9.69
C GLY A 322 -1.62 7.98 -8.75
N LEU A 323 -1.77 7.27 -7.62
CA LEU A 323 -2.71 7.61 -6.56
C LEU A 323 -2.42 8.99 -5.98
N LEU A 324 -1.18 9.24 -5.53
CA LEU A 324 -0.83 10.53 -4.92
C LEU A 324 -1.09 11.71 -5.85
N VAL A 325 -0.66 11.60 -7.11
CA VAL A 325 -0.86 12.65 -8.11
C VAL A 325 -2.34 12.85 -8.42
N ALA A 326 -3.10 11.77 -8.68
CA ALA A 326 -4.50 11.87 -9.02
C ALA A 326 -5.36 12.36 -7.84
N ALA A 327 -5.15 11.85 -6.63
CA ALA A 327 -5.85 12.29 -5.43
C ALA A 327 -5.56 13.77 -5.13
N THR A 328 -4.30 14.18 -5.15
CA THR A 328 -3.89 15.59 -4.93
C THR A 328 -4.50 16.51 -5.99
N LYS A 329 -4.48 16.11 -7.26
CA LYS A 329 -5.10 16.87 -8.35
C LYS A 329 -6.59 17.01 -8.16
N LEU A 330 -7.28 15.94 -7.76
CA LEU A 330 -8.71 15.97 -7.48
C LEU A 330 -9.05 16.96 -6.36
N LEU A 331 -8.31 16.92 -5.26
CA LEU A 331 -8.47 17.83 -4.12
C LEU A 331 -8.26 19.29 -4.52
N ARG A 332 -7.22 19.57 -5.30
CA ARG A 332 -6.95 20.92 -5.83
C ARG A 332 -8.11 21.46 -6.67
N LEU A 333 -8.64 20.62 -7.57
CA LEU A 333 -9.78 21.01 -8.42
C LEU A 333 -11.06 21.26 -7.61
N GLU A 334 -11.30 20.50 -6.53
CA GLU A 334 -12.41 20.76 -5.62
C GLU A 334 -12.24 22.06 -4.82
N SER A 335 -11.03 22.31 -4.33
CA SER A 335 -10.70 23.53 -3.59
C SER A 335 -10.90 24.79 -4.46
N ALA A 336 -10.42 24.75 -5.72
CA ALA A 336 -10.60 25.83 -6.68
C ALA A 336 -12.07 26.14 -6.98
N LYS A 337 -12.88 25.09 -7.21
CA LYS A 337 -14.33 25.24 -7.46
C LYS A 337 -15.07 25.89 -6.29
N LYS A 338 -14.70 25.55 -5.05
CA LYS A 338 -15.31 26.17 -3.86
C LYS A 338 -14.92 27.64 -3.72
N SER A 339 -13.70 28.01 -4.09
CA SER A 339 -13.24 29.40 -4.09
C SER A 339 -14.04 30.27 -5.06
N GLN A 340 -14.24 29.80 -6.30
CA GLN A 340 -15.02 30.51 -7.33
C GLN A 340 -16.49 30.70 -6.94
N ARG A 341 -17.09 29.73 -6.25
CA ARG A 341 -18.48 29.87 -5.77
C ARG A 341 -18.62 30.91 -4.66
N ARG A 342 -17.61 31.11 -3.82
CA ARG A 342 -17.63 32.15 -2.78
C ARG A 342 -17.51 33.54 -3.39
N SER A 343 -16.62 33.73 -4.37
CA SER A 343 -16.45 35.04 -5.02
C SER A 343 -17.64 35.50 -5.86
N HIS A 344 -18.52 34.59 -6.29
CA HIS A 344 -19.76 34.94 -7.00
C HIS A 344 -20.95 35.23 -6.06
N ASN A 345 -20.84 34.88 -4.78
CA ASN A 345 -21.89 35.05 -3.78
C ASN A 345 -21.61 36.22 -2.81
N CYS A 346 -20.46 36.90 -2.98
CA CYS A 346 -20.12 38.18 -2.38
C CYS A 346 -20.19 39.23 -3.48
#